data_AF-A0A1Y2CE69-F1
#
_entry.id   AF-A0A1Y2CE69-F1
#
_cell.length_a   1.000
_cell.length_b   1.000
_cell.length_c   1.000
_cell.angle_alpha   90.00
_cell.angle_beta   90.00
_cell.angle_gamma   90.00
#
_symmetry.space_group_name_H-M   'P 1'
#
loop_
_entity.id
_entity.type
_entity.pdbx_description
1 polymer ?
#
loop_
_entity_poly.entity_id
_entity_poly.type
_entity_poly.pdbx_seq_one_letter_code
_entity_poly.pdbx_strand_id
1 'polypeptide(L)'
;MTEKEMLALKKAEEQRERLLDYQRNSTARTRVFDTASDFDFQSDSQNKWLTAEERAQALKNLKEQQRLEEERKRSRVISIDLQSRSVKQESYAEPVGARQLSYEAAKLQGQRGKL
;
A
#
# COMPACT_ATOMS: atom_id res chain seq x y z
N MET A 1 33.41 24.26 -45.16
CA MET A 1 33.14 23.57 -43.89
C MET A 1 34.32 22.67 -43.60
N THR A 2 35.14 23.05 -42.64
CA THR A 2 36.23 22.19 -42.14
C THR A 2 35.64 21.01 -41.35
N GLU A 3 36.37 19.90 -41.25
CA GLU A 3 35.93 18.70 -40.54
C GLU A 3 35.58 19.00 -39.07
N LYS A 4 36.33 19.90 -38.44
CA LYS A 4 36.09 20.40 -37.09
C LYS A 4 34.76 21.16 -36.96
N GLU A 5 34.40 21.96 -37.95
CA GLU A 5 33.12 22.67 -37.98
C GLU A 5 31.95 21.70 -38.15
N MET A 6 32.11 20.66 -38.96
CA MET A 6 31.08 19.61 -39.11
C MET A 6 30.88 18.81 -37.81
N LEU A 7 31.97 18.48 -37.11
CA LEU A 7 31.91 17.83 -35.80
C LEU A 7 31.25 18.72 -34.74
N ALA A 8 31.57 20.02 -34.73
CA ALA A 8 30.96 20.98 -33.81
C ALA A 8 29.45 21.15 -34.08
N LEU A 9 29.06 21.25 -35.36
CA LEU A 9 27.66 21.34 -35.78
C LEU A 9 26.89 20.10 -35.34
N LYS A 10 27.41 18.91 -35.64
CA LYS A 10 26.78 17.64 -35.27
C LYS A 10 26.58 17.53 -33.77
N LYS A 11 27.59 17.91 -32.98
CA LYS A 11 27.49 17.92 -31.51
C LYS A 11 26.43 18.90 -31.00
N ALA A 12 26.31 20.07 -31.62
CA ALA A 12 25.28 21.06 -31.28
C ALA A 12 23.87 20.55 -31.60
N GLU A 13 23.71 19.87 -32.74
CA GLU A 13 22.45 19.23 -33.14
C GLU A 13 22.06 18.11 -32.16
N GLU A 14 22.97 17.22 -31.83
CA GLU A 14 22.75 16.14 -30.84
C GLU A 14 22.36 16.70 -29.46
N GLN A 15 23.03 17.77 -29.02
CA GLN A 15 22.72 18.41 -27.73
C GLN A 15 21.34 19.09 -27.77
N ARG A 16 20.98 19.74 -28.89
CA ARG A 16 19.67 20.34 -29.10
C ARG A 16 18.56 19.29 -29.04
N GLU A 17 18.73 18.17 -29.74
CA GLU A 17 17.74 17.07 -29.72
C GLU A 17 17.57 16.50 -28.32
N ARG A 18 18.68 16.27 -27.62
CA ARG A 18 18.64 15.80 -26.22
C ARG A 18 17.85 16.75 -25.31
N LEU A 19 18.03 18.06 -25.44
CA LEU A 19 17.29 19.05 -24.65
C LEU A 19 15.81 19.08 -24.99
N LEU A 20 15.46 18.97 -26.27
CA LEU A 20 14.07 18.90 -26.71
C LEU A 20 13.39 17.62 -26.21
N ASP A 21 14.11 16.50 -26.18
CA ASP A 21 13.61 15.24 -25.64
C ASP A 21 13.38 15.31 -24.14
N TYR A 22 14.27 15.98 -23.39
CA TYR A 22 14.03 16.25 -21.97
C TYR A 22 12.80 17.12 -21.76
N GLN A 23 12.62 18.17 -22.56
CA GLN A 23 11.45 19.04 -22.46
C GLN A 23 10.15 18.28 -22.76
N ARG A 24 10.13 17.47 -23.82
CA ARG A 24 8.96 16.67 -24.23
C ARG A 24 8.59 15.61 -23.20
N ASN A 25 9.57 14.96 -22.57
CA ASN A 25 9.35 13.86 -21.64
C ASN A 25 9.44 14.25 -20.16
N SER A 26 9.57 15.54 -19.84
CA SER A 26 9.78 16.01 -18.46
C SER A 26 8.69 15.50 -17.52
N THR A 27 7.42 15.63 -17.91
CA THR A 27 6.25 15.26 -17.10
C THR A 27 6.21 13.77 -16.76
N ALA A 28 6.63 12.89 -17.68
CA ALA A 28 6.65 11.45 -17.44
C ALA A 28 7.77 11.05 -16.46
N ARG A 29 8.92 11.76 -16.48
CA ARG A 29 10.06 11.49 -15.60
C ARG A 29 9.86 12.01 -14.18
N THR A 30 9.06 13.07 -14.02
CA THR A 30 8.78 13.66 -12.71
C THR A 30 7.49 13.14 -12.08
N ARG A 31 6.78 12.20 -12.73
CA ARG A 31 5.57 11.61 -12.18
C ARG A 31 5.94 10.56 -11.14
N VAL A 32 5.64 10.86 -9.88
CA VAL A 32 5.70 9.91 -8.78
C VAL A 32 4.39 9.12 -8.76
N PHE A 33 4.50 7.79 -8.67
CA PHE A 33 3.35 6.91 -8.52
C PHE A 33 3.31 6.46 -7.06
N ASP A 34 2.29 6.87 -6.33
CA ASP A 34 2.09 6.40 -4.96
C ASP A 34 1.48 5.00 -5.02
N THR A 35 2.27 3.98 -4.69
CA THR A 35 1.80 2.60 -4.62
C THR A 35 1.66 2.18 -3.17
N ALA A 36 0.69 1.30 -2.88
CA ALA A 36 0.53 0.76 -1.52
C ALA A 36 1.77 -0.03 -1.06
N SER A 37 2.60 -0.51 -1.99
CA SER A 37 3.88 -1.18 -1.71
C SER A 37 4.97 -0.24 -1.21
N ASP A 38 4.88 1.07 -1.48
CA ASP A 38 5.86 2.04 -0.98
C ASP A 38 5.71 2.27 0.54
N PHE A 39 4.58 1.88 1.11
CA PHE A 39 4.28 2.05 2.52
C PHE A 39 4.48 0.74 3.28
N ASP A 40 5.64 0.57 3.91
CA ASP A 40 5.96 -0.59 4.75
C ASP A 40 6.03 -0.20 6.25
N PHE A 41 4.97 -0.60 6.97
CA PHE A 41 4.83 -0.41 8.41
C PHE A 41 5.99 -0.99 9.23
N GLN A 42 6.70 -2.03 8.73
CA GLN A 42 7.85 -2.61 9.43
C GLN A 42 9.05 -1.66 9.35
N SER A 43 9.37 -1.20 8.15
CA SER A 43 10.49 -0.29 7.90
C SER A 43 10.31 1.06 8.60
N ASP A 44 9.08 1.60 8.62
CA ASP A 44 8.77 2.89 9.24
C ASP A 44 8.92 2.87 10.76
N SER A 45 8.62 1.73 11.40
CA SER A 45 8.78 1.60 12.86
C SER A 45 10.25 1.68 13.32
N GLN A 46 11.20 1.38 12.42
CA GLN A 46 12.64 1.39 12.68
C GLN A 46 13.36 2.57 12.03
N ASN A 47 12.64 3.41 11.31
CA ASN A 47 13.23 4.52 10.56
C ASN A 47 13.73 5.61 11.53
N LYS A 48 15.02 5.92 11.41
CA LYS A 48 15.77 6.83 12.30
C LYS A 48 15.44 8.31 12.06
N TRP A 49 14.81 8.64 10.93
CA TRP A 49 14.47 10.01 10.57
C TRP A 49 13.13 10.46 11.14
N LEU A 50 12.33 9.55 11.71
CA LEU A 50 11.11 9.91 12.41
C LEU A 50 11.41 10.38 13.84
N THR A 51 10.62 11.36 14.27
CA THR A 51 10.56 11.75 15.68
C THR A 51 10.11 10.57 16.55
N ALA A 52 10.34 10.66 17.87
CA ALA A 52 9.95 9.59 18.78
C ALA A 52 8.43 9.34 18.80
N GLU A 53 7.63 10.41 18.66
CA GLU A 53 6.18 10.32 18.61
C GLU A 53 5.69 9.62 17.34
N GLU A 54 6.22 10.01 16.18
CA GLU A 54 5.85 9.39 14.91
C GLU A 54 6.27 7.92 14.85
N ARG A 55 7.43 7.56 15.39
CA ARG A 55 7.84 6.15 15.54
C ARG A 55 6.88 5.35 16.42
N ALA A 56 6.38 5.96 17.50
CA ALA A 56 5.40 5.30 18.37
C ALA A 56 4.07 5.06 17.63
N GLN A 57 3.64 6.01 16.79
CA GLN A 57 2.46 5.83 15.92
C GLN A 57 2.70 4.73 14.88
N ALA A 58 3.86 4.72 14.21
CA ALA A 58 4.22 3.67 13.27
C ALA A 58 4.20 2.27 13.92
N LEU A 59 4.72 2.15 15.15
CA LEU A 59 4.68 0.91 15.92
C LEU A 59 3.25 0.48 16.28
N LYS A 60 2.36 1.43 16.59
CA LYS A 60 0.94 1.14 16.84
C LYS A 60 0.28 0.59 15.58
N ASN A 61 0.49 1.25 14.44
CA ASN A 61 -0.06 0.83 13.15
C ASN A 61 0.45 -0.57 12.73
N LEU A 62 1.74 -0.84 12.96
CA LEU A 62 2.33 -2.16 12.73
C LEU A 62 1.62 -3.25 13.55
N LYS A 63 1.39 -3.00 14.84
CA LYS A 63 0.68 -3.96 15.72
C LYS A 63 -0.76 -4.21 15.26
N GLU A 64 -1.46 -3.16 14.81
CA GLU A 64 -2.81 -3.27 14.27
C GLU A 64 -2.83 -4.13 13.01
N GLN A 65 -1.89 -3.91 12.08
CA GLN A 65 -1.78 -4.73 10.88
C GLN A 65 -1.48 -6.19 11.17
N GLN A 66 -0.57 -6.47 12.11
CA GLN A 66 -0.30 -7.84 12.56
C GLN A 66 -1.56 -8.50 13.14
N ARG A 67 -2.34 -7.76 13.94
CA ARG A 67 -3.60 -8.26 14.50
C ARG A 67 -4.60 -8.61 13.41
N LEU A 68 -4.77 -7.72 12.42
CA LEU A 68 -5.66 -7.95 11.28
C LEU A 68 -5.19 -9.16 10.45
N GLU A 69 -3.90 -9.32 10.22
CA GLU A 69 -3.36 -10.50 9.54
C GLU A 69 -3.61 -11.79 10.32
N GLU A 70 -3.41 -11.78 11.64
CA GLU A 70 -3.70 -12.92 12.49
C GLU A 70 -5.18 -13.29 12.47
N GLU A 71 -6.06 -12.29 12.56
CA GLU A 71 -7.51 -12.47 12.44
C GLU A 71 -7.88 -13.07 11.07
N ARG A 72 -7.30 -12.55 9.98
CA ARG A 72 -7.49 -13.07 8.62
C ARG A 72 -6.96 -14.49 8.43
N LYS A 73 -5.87 -14.85 9.10
CA LYS A 73 -5.32 -16.22 9.10
C LYS A 73 -6.24 -17.16 9.87
N ARG A 74 -6.76 -16.73 11.03
CA ARG A 74 -7.69 -17.49 11.86
C ARG A 74 -9.06 -17.69 11.20
N SER A 75 -9.51 -16.78 10.36
CA SER A 75 -10.81 -16.86 9.67
C SER A 75 -10.79 -17.68 8.38
N ARG A 76 -9.64 -18.25 7.97
CA ARG A 76 -9.53 -19.09 6.77
C ARG A 76 -9.80 -20.55 7.13
N VAL A 77 -10.81 -21.14 6.49
CA VAL A 77 -11.05 -22.58 6.53
C VAL A 77 -10.56 -23.17 5.20
N ILE A 78 -9.61 -24.10 5.27
CA ILE A 78 -9.08 -24.80 4.10
C ILE A 78 -9.60 -26.23 4.16
N SER A 79 -10.45 -26.61 3.23
CA SER A 79 -10.86 -28.00 3.04
C SER A 79 -9.97 -28.64 1.98
N ILE A 80 -9.26 -29.70 2.36
CA ILE A 80 -8.39 -30.49 1.49
C ILE A 80 -9.10 -31.82 1.22
N ASP A 81 -9.46 -32.08 -0.03
CA ASP A 81 -10.00 -33.36 -0.46
C ASP A 81 -8.87 -34.22 -1.06
N LEU A 82 -8.50 -35.27 -0.34
CA LEU A 82 -7.40 -36.17 -0.68
C LEU A 82 -7.74 -37.14 -1.84
N GLN A 83 -9.03 -37.44 -2.05
CA GLN A 83 -9.46 -38.39 -3.06
C GLN A 83 -9.58 -37.71 -4.43
N SER A 84 -10.11 -36.49 -4.47
CA SER A 84 -10.16 -35.68 -5.70
C SER A 84 -8.89 -34.86 -5.95
N ARG A 85 -7.92 -34.87 -5.03
CA ARG A 85 -6.70 -34.03 -5.05
C ARG A 85 -7.02 -32.54 -5.22
N SER A 86 -8.09 -32.08 -4.60
CA SER A 86 -8.56 -30.70 -4.72
C SER A 86 -8.49 -29.96 -3.38
N VAL A 87 -8.24 -28.65 -3.45
CA VAL A 87 -8.20 -27.76 -2.28
C VAL A 87 -9.23 -26.67 -2.50
N LYS A 88 -10.19 -26.55 -1.58
CA LYS A 88 -11.17 -25.45 -1.56
C LYS A 88 -10.88 -24.59 -0.33
N GLN A 89 -10.76 -23.29 -0.55
CA GLN A 89 -10.60 -22.31 0.51
C GLN A 89 -11.93 -21.58 0.69
N GLU A 90 -12.53 -21.68 1.87
CA GLU A 90 -13.74 -20.95 2.22
C GLU A 90 -13.38 -19.88 3.27
N SER A 91 -13.69 -18.62 2.96
CA SER A 91 -13.46 -17.51 3.85
C SER A 91 -14.77 -17.11 4.53
N TYR A 92 -14.92 -17.46 5.80
CA TYR A 92 -15.98 -16.93 6.67
C TYR A 92 -15.54 -15.59 7.24
N ALA A 93 -15.48 -14.56 6.40
CA ALA A 93 -15.31 -13.20 6.89
C ALA A 93 -16.70 -12.67 7.26
N GLU A 94 -17.08 -12.69 8.54
CA GLU A 94 -18.08 -11.72 8.97
C GLU A 94 -17.52 -10.32 8.67
N PRO A 95 -18.31 -9.39 8.11
CA PRO A 95 -17.83 -8.06 7.79
C PRO A 95 -17.30 -7.42 9.07
N VAL A 96 -16.06 -6.94 9.00
CA VAL A 96 -15.37 -6.27 10.10
C VAL A 96 -16.28 -5.12 10.58
N GLY A 97 -16.90 -5.27 11.75
CA GLY A 97 -17.94 -4.36 12.25
C GLY A 97 -19.25 -5.03 12.72
N ALA A 98 -19.51 -6.29 12.36
CA ALA A 98 -20.73 -7.00 12.78
C ALA A 98 -20.89 -7.09 14.31
N ARG A 99 -19.77 -7.23 15.04
CA ARG A 99 -19.75 -7.19 16.52
C ARG A 99 -20.02 -5.80 17.11
N GLN A 100 -19.69 -4.72 16.39
CA GLN A 100 -19.97 -3.35 16.85
C GLN A 100 -21.44 -3.01 16.61
N LEU A 101 -22.00 -3.41 15.46
CA LEU A 101 -23.41 -3.25 15.12
C LEU A 101 -24.32 -4.02 16.10
N SER A 102 -23.93 -5.23 16.50
CA SER A 102 -24.70 -5.99 17.50
C SER A 102 -24.64 -5.34 18.90
N TYR A 103 -23.49 -4.78 19.28
CA TYR A 103 -23.33 -4.09 20.56
C TYR A 103 -24.11 -2.77 20.63
N GLU A 104 -24.08 -1.95 19.57
CA GLU A 104 -24.88 -0.72 19.49
C GLU A 104 -26.39 -1.01 19.45
N ALA A 105 -26.81 -2.01 18.68
CA ALA A 105 -28.21 -2.42 18.61
C ALA A 105 -28.74 -2.91 19.97
N ALA A 106 -27.96 -3.71 20.70
CA ALA A 106 -28.32 -4.17 22.04
C ALA A 106 -28.41 -3.01 23.05
N LYS A 107 -27.52 -2.02 22.94
CA LYS A 107 -27.51 -0.85 23.83
C LYS A 107 -28.72 0.06 23.61
N LEU A 108 -29.19 0.20 22.36
CA LEU A 108 -30.42 0.92 22.01
C LEU A 108 -31.68 0.22 22.54
N GLN A 109 -31.72 -1.10 22.53
CA GLN A 109 -32.85 -1.86 23.09
C GLN A 109 -32.93 -1.74 24.61
N GLY A 110 -31.80 -1.71 25.32
CA GLY A 110 -31.77 -1.56 26.78
C GLY A 110 -32.25 -0.19 27.30
N GLN A 111 -32.19 0.86 26.48
CA GLN A 111 -32.70 2.19 26.86
C GLN A 111 -34.22 2.33 26.72
N ARG A 112 -34.86 1.48 25.90
CA ARG A 112 -36.32 1.54 25.66
C ARG A 112 -37.15 0.88 26.78
N GLY A 113 -36.52 0.20 27.73
CA GLY A 113 -37.18 -0.50 28.85
C GLY A 113 -37.21 0.28 30.18
N LYS A 114 -36.78 1.54 30.20
CA LYS A 114 -36.83 2.42 31.38
C LYS A 114 -37.76 3.63 31.12
N LEU A 115 -39.05 3.40 30.94
CA LEU A 115 -40.11 4.40 30.99
C LEU A 115 -41.34 3.76 31.62
#